data_AF-A0A975F3G8-F1
#
_entry.id   AF-A0A975F3G8-F1
#
_cell.length_a   1.000
_cell.length_b   1.000
_cell.length_c   1.000
_cell.angle_alpha   90.00
_cell.angle_beta   90.00
_cell.angle_gamma   90.00
#
_symmetry.space_group_name_H-M   'P 1'
#
loop_
_entity.id
_entity.type
_entity.pdbx_description
1 polymer ?
#
loop_
_entity_poly.entity_id
_entity_poly.type
_entity_poly.pdbx_seq_one_letter_code
_entity_poly.pdbx_strand_id
1 'polypeptide(L)'
;MTLLTTVFAAIIATVIWYKGAPKSEMKVGTLCWLYWGASLMWLVDAIFEYAELGAEYFAPAPVDMLNDFYLGLSVVALGLIIWLVILLVKDPKGVATRQEHEL
;
A
#
# COMPACT_ATOMS: atom_id res chain seq x y z
N MET A 1 -10.27 8.41 6.60
CA MET A 1 -10.16 8.14 5.12
C MET A 1 -8.96 7.26 4.73
N THR A 2 -7.94 7.19 5.58
CA THR A 2 -6.77 6.32 5.49
C THR A 2 -7.11 4.85 5.18
N LEU A 3 -8.01 4.22 5.96
CA LEU A 3 -8.44 2.83 5.79
C LEU A 3 -8.86 2.49 4.36
N LEU A 4 -9.71 3.33 3.76
CA LEU A 4 -10.24 3.10 2.41
C LEU A 4 -9.09 3.08 1.38
N THR A 5 -8.15 4.01 1.49
CA THR A 5 -7.01 4.11 0.57
C THR A 5 -6.11 2.88 0.63
N THR A 6 -5.77 2.39 1.82
CA THR A 6 -4.92 1.18 1.94
C THR A 6 -5.63 -0.09 1.57
N VAL A 7 -6.94 -0.21 1.80
CA VAL A 7 -7.69 -1.40 1.39
C VAL A 7 -7.71 -1.50 -0.13
N PHE A 8 -7.98 -0.41 -0.85
CA PHE A 8 -7.88 -0.42 -2.31
C PHE A 8 -6.45 -0.75 -2.79
N ALA A 9 -5.42 -0.17 -2.17
CA ALA A 9 -4.03 -0.48 -2.50
C ALA A 9 -3.70 -1.97 -2.25
N ALA A 10 -4.17 -2.54 -1.14
CA ALA A 10 -3.97 -3.95 -0.79
C ALA A 10 -4.66 -4.88 -1.78
N ILE A 11 -5.90 -4.58 -2.19
CA ILE A 11 -6.65 -5.33 -3.20
C ILE A 11 -5.91 -5.29 -4.54
N ILE A 12 -5.51 -4.10 -5.00
CA ILE A 12 -4.78 -3.95 -6.27
C ILE A 12 -3.46 -4.73 -6.23
N ALA A 13 -2.68 -4.59 -5.16
CA ALA A 13 -1.43 -5.33 -4.98
C ALA A 13 -1.66 -6.85 -5.01
N THR A 14 -2.73 -7.33 -4.36
CA THR A 14 -3.10 -8.75 -4.34
C THR A 14 -3.49 -9.25 -5.73
N VAL A 15 -4.27 -8.48 -6.50
CA VAL A 15 -4.65 -8.83 -7.89
C VAL A 15 -3.41 -8.91 -8.78
N ILE A 16 -2.51 -7.92 -8.70
CA ILE A 16 -1.26 -7.90 -9.47
C ILE A 16 -0.37 -9.09 -9.10
N TRP A 17 -0.25 -9.38 -7.80
CA TRP A 17 0.51 -10.53 -7.31
C TRP A 17 -0.08 -11.85 -7.81
N TYR A 18 -1.40 -12.01 -7.77
CA TYR A 18 -2.10 -13.22 -8.21
C TYR A 18 -1.91 -13.47 -9.72
N LYS A 19 -1.93 -12.42 -10.55
CA LYS A 19 -1.64 -12.53 -12.00
C LYS A 19 -0.20 -12.96 -12.31
N GLY A 20 0.74 -12.72 -11.40
CA GLY A 20 2.15 -13.07 -11.55
C GLY A 20 2.56 -14.39 -10.88
N ALA A 21 1.66 -15.07 -10.18
CA ALA A 21 1.92 -16.36 -9.54
C ALA A 21 1.99 -17.48 -10.61
N PRO A 22 2.94 -18.44 -10.51
CA PRO A 22 3.81 -18.73 -9.38
C PRO A 22 5.24 -18.13 -9.47
N LYS A 23 5.60 -17.44 -10.57
CA LYS A 23 6.98 -16.93 -10.75
C LYS A 23 7.28 -15.62 -10.02
N SER A 24 6.26 -14.89 -9.53
CA SER A 24 6.33 -13.68 -8.68
C SER A 24 7.57 -12.80 -8.91
N GLU A 25 7.94 -12.59 -10.19
CA GLU A 25 9.21 -11.94 -10.56
C GLU A 25 9.28 -10.51 -10.03
N MET A 26 8.12 -9.84 -9.93
CA MET A 26 8.00 -8.45 -9.50
C MET A 26 7.96 -8.27 -7.98
N LYS A 27 8.08 -9.33 -7.17
CA LYS A 27 8.09 -9.29 -5.68
C LYS A 27 6.96 -8.48 -5.03
N VAL A 28 5.79 -8.44 -5.69
CA VAL A 28 4.60 -7.68 -5.26
C VAL A 28 4.00 -8.24 -3.96
N GLY A 29 4.39 -9.45 -3.54
CA GLY A 29 4.02 -10.00 -2.24
C GLY A 29 4.42 -9.11 -1.06
N THR A 30 5.52 -8.35 -1.16
CA THR A 30 5.90 -7.38 -0.11
C THR A 30 4.89 -6.24 0.01
N LEU A 31 4.35 -5.74 -1.12
CA LEU A 31 3.29 -4.71 -1.11
C LEU A 31 2.00 -5.25 -0.50
N CYS A 32 1.66 -6.51 -0.76
CA CYS A 32 0.49 -7.15 -0.15
C CYS A 32 0.59 -7.13 1.38
N TRP A 33 1.73 -7.55 1.93
CA TRP A 33 1.95 -7.54 3.38
C TRP A 33 1.90 -6.14 3.99
N LEU A 34 2.51 -5.15 3.35
CA LEU A 34 2.52 -3.77 3.83
C LEU A 34 1.12 -3.16 3.85
N TYR A 35 0.36 -3.27 2.74
CA TYR A 35 -0.95 -2.64 2.64
C TYR A 35 -2.03 -3.37 3.43
N TRP A 36 -1.98 -4.70 3.52
CA TRP A 36 -2.89 -5.44 4.42
C TRP A 36 -2.60 -5.13 5.89
N GLY A 37 -1.32 -5.00 6.28
CA GLY A 37 -0.94 -4.59 7.63
C GLY A 37 -1.45 -3.20 7.99
N ALA A 38 -1.25 -2.21 7.11
CA ALA A 38 -1.77 -0.86 7.31
C ALA A 38 -3.30 -0.82 7.35
N SER A 39 -3.97 -1.61 6.51
CA SER A 39 -5.44 -1.73 6.51
C SER A 39 -5.97 -2.30 7.82
N LEU A 40 -5.30 -3.30 8.40
CA LEU A 40 -5.69 -3.86 9.70
C LEU A 40 -5.50 -2.85 10.84
N MET A 41 -4.39 -2.10 10.84
CA MET A 41 -4.16 -1.04 11.84
C MET A 41 -5.29 0.00 11.79
N TRP A 42 -5.56 0.58 10.62
CA TRP A 42 -6.59 1.61 10.49
C TRP A 42 -8.02 1.08 10.62
N LEU A 43 -8.23 -0.23 10.46
CA LEU A 43 -9.51 -0.85 10.78
C LEU A 43 -9.76 -0.84 12.28
N VAL A 44 -8.72 -1.13 13.08
CA VAL A 44 -8.81 -1.06 14.53
C VAL A 44 -9.08 0.38 14.98
N ASP A 45 -8.35 1.35 14.44
CA ASP A 45 -8.57 2.77 14.73
C ASP A 45 -10.03 3.17 14.40
N ALA A 46 -10.54 2.77 13.23
CA ALA A 46 -11.93 3.05 12.83
C ALA A 46 -12.97 2.44 13.77
N ILE A 47 -12.73 1.25 14.32
CA ILE A 47 -13.65 0.61 15.29
C ILE A 47 -13.70 1.39 16.60
N PHE A 48 -12.54 1.80 17.13
CA PHE A 48 -12.47 2.56 18.38
C PHE A 48 -13.06 3.96 18.22
N GLU A 49 -12.71 4.64 17.12
CA GLU A 49 -13.22 5.98 16.82
C GLU A 49 -14.74 5.98 16.61
N TYR A 50 -15.29 4.95 15.94
CA TYR A 50 -16.74 4.75 15.85
C TYR A 50 -17.38 4.43 17.21
N ALA A 51 -16.71 3.70 18.10
CA ALA A 51 -17.22 3.42 19.44
C ALA A 51 -17.33 4.68 20.32
N GLU A 52 -16.46 5.67 20.10
CA GLU A 52 -16.47 6.94 20.82
C GLU A 52 -17.40 7.98 20.21
N LEU A 53 -17.36 8.16 18.89
CA LEU A 53 -18.10 9.21 18.18
C LEU A 53 -19.48 8.75 17.64
N GLY A 54 -19.70 7.44 17.55
CA GLY A 54 -20.93 6.87 16.99
C GLY A 54 -21.17 7.35 15.56
N ALA A 55 -22.36 7.90 15.30
CA ALA A 55 -22.74 8.37 13.96
C ALA A 55 -21.93 9.58 13.47
N GLU A 56 -21.32 10.35 14.37
CA GLU A 56 -20.49 11.52 14.00
C GLU A 56 -19.21 11.11 13.26
N TYR A 57 -18.78 9.86 13.42
CA TYR A 57 -17.67 9.26 12.65
C TYR A 57 -17.86 9.38 11.13
N PHE A 58 -19.11 9.35 10.65
CA PHE A 58 -19.42 9.46 9.22
C PHE A 58 -19.60 10.90 8.73
N ALA A 59 -19.55 11.88 9.63
CA ALA A 59 -19.65 13.31 9.32
C ALA A 59 -18.41 14.11 9.78
N PRO A 60 -17.17 13.67 9.46
CA PRO A 60 -15.96 14.40 9.83
C PRO A 60 -15.87 15.75 9.10
N ALA A 61 -15.14 16.69 9.69
CA ALA A 61 -14.92 17.97 9.03
C ALA A 61 -14.10 17.80 7.73
N PRO A 62 -14.36 18.59 6.67
CA PRO A 62 -13.70 18.42 5.38
C PRO A 62 -12.17 18.51 5.44
N VAL A 63 -11.61 19.32 6.35
CA VAL A 63 -10.16 19.48 6.52
C VAL A 63 -9.52 18.21 7.07
N ASP A 64 -10.18 17.54 8.02
CA ASP A 64 -9.69 16.31 8.64
C ASP A 64 -9.77 15.14 7.64
N MET A 65 -10.84 15.07 6.86
CA MET A 65 -10.96 14.12 5.75
C MET A 65 -9.81 14.26 4.74
N LEU A 66 -9.45 15.49 4.39
CA LEU A 66 -8.39 15.78 3.42
C LEU A 66 -7.01 15.40 3.99
N ASN A 67 -6.77 15.69 5.26
CA ASN A 67 -5.53 15.33 5.94
C ASN A 67 -5.36 13.81 6.03
N ASP A 68 -6.41 13.09 6.44
CA ASP A 68 -6.45 11.63 6.44
C ASP A 68 -6.19 11.04 5.06
N PHE A 69 -6.78 11.62 4.03
CA PHE A 69 -6.60 11.16 2.67
C PHE A 69 -5.14 11.37 2.22
N TYR A 70 -4.54 12.52 2.55
CA TYR A 70 -3.14 12.80 2.27
C TYR A 70 -2.20 11.84 3.00
N LEU A 71 -2.50 11.52 4.26
CA LEU A 71 -1.77 10.51 5.02
C LEU A 71 -1.87 9.12 4.38
N GLY A 72 -3.09 8.74 3.96
CA GLY A 72 -3.35 7.51 3.21
C GLY A 72 -2.49 7.38 1.95
N LEU A 73 -2.48 8.42 1.11
CA LEU A 73 -1.65 8.49 -0.08
C LEU A 73 -0.15 8.44 0.22
N SER A 74 0.29 9.10 1.29
CA SER A 74 1.69 9.11 1.72
C SER A 74 2.17 7.71 2.10
N VAL A 75 1.35 6.94 2.81
CA VAL A 75 1.67 5.54 3.18
C VAL A 75 1.72 4.65 1.93
N VAL A 76 0.79 4.83 0.99
CA VAL A 76 0.82 4.10 -0.29
C VAL A 76 2.12 4.40 -1.05
N ALA A 77 2.48 5.67 -1.18
CA ALA A 77 3.70 6.10 -1.85
C ALA A 77 4.96 5.51 -1.17
N LEU A 78 5.03 5.55 0.17
CA LEU A 78 6.14 4.96 0.92
C LEU A 78 6.24 3.44 0.66
N GLY A 79 5.12 2.72 0.68
CA GLY A 79 5.09 1.30 0.36
C GLY A 79 5.62 1.00 -1.04
N LEU A 80 5.23 1.80 -2.04
CA LEU A 80 5.74 1.68 -3.41
C LEU A 80 7.25 1.97 -3.49
N ILE A 81 7.75 2.97 -2.76
CA ILE A 81 9.19 3.28 -2.71
C ILE A 81 9.97 2.12 -2.13
N ILE A 82 9.53 1.54 -1.00
CA ILE A 82 10.17 0.38 -0.38
C ILE A 82 10.20 -0.79 -1.36
N TRP A 83 9.08 -1.05 -2.04
CA TRP A 83 9.01 -2.09 -3.06
C TRP A 83 9.93 -1.84 -4.24
N LEU A 84 10.01 -0.60 -4.75
CA LEU A 84 10.91 -0.22 -5.84
C LEU A 84 12.37 -0.47 -5.45
N VAL A 85 12.78 -0.07 -4.25
CA VAL A 85 14.14 -0.33 -3.75
C VAL A 85 14.42 -1.83 -3.71
N ILE A 86 13.49 -2.64 -3.18
CA ILE A 86 13.64 -4.11 -3.13
C ILE A 86 13.73 -4.71 -4.53
N LEU A 87 12.94 -4.20 -5.48
CA LEU A 87 12.90 -4.67 -6.86
C LEU A 87 14.21 -4.36 -7.58
N LEU A 88 14.73 -3.14 -7.43
CA LEU A 88 16.00 -2.71 -8.02
C LEU A 88 17.19 -3.46 -7.43
N VAL A 89 17.25 -3.64 -6.11
CA VAL A 89 18.37 -4.34 -5.46
C VAL A 89 18.42 -5.83 -5.83
N LYS A 90 17.25 -6.47 -5.92
CA LYS A 90 17.18 -7.90 -6.26
C LYS A 90 17.24 -8.17 -7.76
N ASP A 91 17.15 -7.12 -8.59
CA ASP A 91 17.03 -7.12 -10.05
C ASP A 91 16.64 -8.48 -10.66
N PRO A 92 15.42 -8.97 -10.38
CA PRO A 92 15.02 -10.32 -10.76
C PRO A 92 14.97 -10.54 -12.28
N LYS A 93 14.99 -9.46 -13.05
CA LYS A 93 14.98 -9.48 -14.53
C LYS A 93 16.34 -9.12 -15.15
N GLY A 94 17.36 -8.79 -14.34
CA GLY A 94 18.69 -8.43 -14.81
C GLY A 94 18.69 -7.19 -15.73
N VAL A 95 17.72 -6.30 -15.59
CA VAL A 95 17.58 -5.14 -16.50
C VAL A 95 18.69 -4.13 -16.26
N ALA A 96 19.08 -3.91 -15.00
CA ALA A 96 20.18 -3.00 -14.68
C ALA A 96 21.53 -3.61 -15.09
N THR A 97 21.74 -4.91 -14.85
CA THR A 97 22.98 -5.60 -15.21
C THR A 97 23.17 -5.75 -16.73
N ARG A 98 22.09 -5.90 -17.52
CA ARG A 98 22.19 -5.92 -18.99
C ARG A 98 22.65 -4.58 -19.58
N GLN A 99 22.27 -3.46 -18.98
CA GLN A 99 22.69 -2.15 -19.49
C GLN A 99 24.19 -1.88 -19.27
N GLU A 100 24.80 -2.44 -18.22
CA GLU A 100 26.25 -2.34 -18.00
C GLU A 100 27.07 -3.22 -18.97
N HIS A 101 26.50 -4.30 -19.49
CA HIS A 101 27.19 -5.19 -20.44
C HIS A 101 27.05 -4.74 -21.91
N GLU A 102 26.17 -3.78 -22.20
CA GLU A 102 25.96 -3.18 -23.53
C GLU A 102 26.65 -1.82 -23.71
N LEU A 103 27.28 -1.28 -22.66
CA LEU A 103 28.12 -0.06 -22.65
C LEU A 103 29.61 -0.40 -22.63
#